data_AF-A0A838RZP0-F1
#
_entry.id   AF-A0A838RZP0-F1
#
_cell.length_a   1.000
_cell.length_b   1.000
_cell.length_c   1.000
_cell.angle_alpha   90.00
_cell.angle_beta   90.00
_cell.angle_gamma   90.00
#
_symmetry.space_group_name_H-M   'P 1'
#
loop_
_entity.id
_entity.type
_entity.pdbx_description
1 polymer ?
#
loop_
_entity_poly.entity_id
_entity_poly.type
_entity_poly.pdbx_seq_one_letter_code
_entity_poly.pdbx_strand_id
1 'polypeptide(L)' 'MAKELIVSVNGREKKIAIIEDDQVTEFYIERGEDNQGIVGNIYKGRVMRVLPGMQSAFVNVGLERDAFLYVSDFFDEEEE' A
#
# COMPACT_ATOMS: atom_id res chain seq x y z
N MET A 1 -30.93 1.73 4.68
CA MET A 1 -29.79 0.80 4.56
C MET A 1 -28.79 1.19 5.62
N ALA A 2 -28.70 0.41 6.69
CA ALA A 2 -27.68 0.59 7.70
C ALA A 2 -26.50 -0.29 7.29
N LYS A 3 -25.33 0.33 7.10
CA LYS A 3 -24.08 -0.37 6.86
C LYS A 3 -23.24 -0.22 8.11
N GLU A 4 -22.88 -1.32 8.74
CA GLU A 4 -22.09 -1.33 9.95
C GLU A 4 -20.70 -1.91 9.67
N LEU A 5 -19.70 -1.37 10.38
CA LEU A 5 -18.33 -1.87 10.33
C LEU A 5 -17.95 -2.33 11.74
N ILE A 6 -17.80 -3.64 11.90
CA ILE A 6 -17.43 -4.26 13.18
C ILE A 6 -15.93 -4.55 13.16
N VAL A 7 -15.21 -3.98 14.12
CA VAL A 7 -13.76 -4.20 14.28
C VAL A 7 -13.49 -4.94 15.58
N SER A 8 -12.78 -6.07 15.50
CA SER A 8 -12.36 -6.87 16.64
C SER A 8 -10.86 -7.13 16.58
N VAL A 9 -10.12 -6.71 17.60
CA VAL A 9 -8.67 -6.84 17.67
C VAL A 9 -8.27 -7.63 18.92
N ASN A 10 -7.38 -8.60 18.76
CA ASN A 10 -6.67 -9.26 19.85
C ASN A 10 -5.17 -9.36 19.52
N GLY A 11 -4.37 -9.91 20.43
CA GLY A 11 -2.92 -10.00 20.24
C GLY A 11 -2.44 -10.91 19.10
N ARG A 12 -3.35 -11.65 18.43
CA ARG A 12 -3.03 -12.57 17.33
C ARG A 12 -3.59 -12.13 15.99
N GLU A 13 -4.75 -11.48 15.99
CA GLU A 13 -5.48 -11.12 14.78
C GLU A 13 -6.29 -9.83 14.90
N LYS A 14 -6.39 -9.10 13.79
CA LYS A 14 -7.34 -8.02 13.55
C LYS A 14 -8.42 -8.54 12.60
N LYS A 15 -9.70 -8.39 12.97
CA LYS A 15 -10.86 -8.80 12.19
C LYS A 15 -11.75 -7.61 11.90
N ILE A 16 -12.20 -7.51 10.66
CA ILE A 16 -13.15 -6.47 10.21
C ILE A 16 -14.29 -7.18 9.50
N ALA A 17 -15.53 -6.89 9.89
CA ALA A 17 -16.73 -7.36 9.22
C ALA A 17 -17.56 -6.16 8.75
N ILE A 18 -18.04 -6.22 7.52
CA ILE A 18 -19.03 -5.28 6.99
C ILE A 18 -20.39 -5.97 7.07
N ILE A 19 -21.34 -5.33 7.73
CA ILE A 19 -22.70 -5.83 7.89
C ILE A 19 -23.65 -4.90 7.13
N GLU A 20 -24.47 -5.47 6.27
CA GLU A 20 -25.56 -4.80 5.58
C GLU A 20 -26.85 -5.60 5.82
N ASP A 21 -27.91 -4.93 6.29
CA ASP A 21 -29.21 -5.54 6.58
C ASP A 21 -29.10 -6.80 7.46
N ASP A 22 -28.35 -6.69 8.56
CA ASP A 22 -28.05 -7.75 9.53
C ASP A 22 -27.30 -8.99 8.96
N GLN A 23 -26.77 -8.89 7.75
CA GLN A 23 -25.95 -9.93 7.11
C GLN A 23 -24.51 -9.48 6.91
N VAL A 24 -23.56 -10.37 7.18
CA VAL A 24 -22.14 -10.14 6.87
C VAL A 24 -21.93 -10.22 5.36
N THR A 25 -21.55 -9.11 4.75
CA THR A 25 -21.28 -9.01 3.32
C THR A 25 -19.80 -9.15 2.99
N GLU A 26 -18.92 -8.62 3.86
CA GLU A 26 -17.46 -8.74 3.70
C GLU A 26 -16.81 -9.07 5.05
N PHE A 27 -15.74 -9.89 5.01
CA PHE A 27 -14.98 -10.27 6.20
C PHE A 27 -13.48 -10.30 5.91
N TYR A 28 -12.73 -9.53 6.69
CA TYR A 28 -11.28 -9.39 6.59
C TYR A 28 -10.63 -9.89 7.88
N ILE A 29 -9.50 -10.57 7.72
CA ILE A 29 -8.68 -11.04 8.84
C ILE A 29 -7.20 -10.86 8.54
N GLU A 30 -6.51 -10.15 9.43
CA GLU A 30 -5.06 -9.95 9.38
C GLU A 30 -4.45 -10.66 10.58
N ARG A 31 -3.44 -11.51 10.35
CA ARG A 31 -2.74 -12.29 11.38
C ARG A 31 -1.24 -11.98 11.34
N GLY A 32 -0.67 -11.71 12.51
CA GLY A 32 0.75 -11.34 12.65
C GLY A 32 1.06 -9.91 12.20
N GLU A 33 2.15 -9.33 12.72
CA GLU A 33 2.63 -8.00 12.31
C GLU A 33 3.41 -8.05 10.98
N ASP A 34 4.02 -9.20 10.66
CA ASP A 34 4.96 -9.35 9.54
C ASP A 34 4.28 -9.47 8.15
N ASN A 35 2.96 -9.59 8.10
CA ASN A 35 2.21 -9.82 6.85
C ASN A 35 1.64 -8.53 6.23
N GLN A 36 2.09 -7.36 6.67
CA GLN A 36 1.71 -6.11 6.00
C GLN A 36 2.43 -6.00 4.65
N GLY A 37 1.72 -6.39 3.59
CA GLY A 37 2.18 -6.14 2.23
C GLY A 37 2.43 -4.65 2.01
N ILE A 38 3.50 -4.31 1.29
CA ILE A 38 3.86 -2.92 0.99
C ILE A 38 3.12 -2.34 -0.23
N VAL A 39 2.28 -3.15 -0.88
CA VAL A 39 1.54 -2.75 -2.09
C VAL A 39 0.54 -1.66 -1.73
N GLY A 40 0.55 -0.56 -2.49
CA GLY A 40 -0.33 0.59 -2.28
C GLY A 40 0.16 1.60 -1.24
N ASN A 41 1.26 1.31 -0.55
CA ASN A 41 1.87 2.29 0.35
C ASN A 41 2.41 3.49 -0.43
N ILE A 42 2.31 4.67 0.17
CA ILE A 42 2.85 5.92 -0.36
C ILE A 42 4.05 6.32 0.48
N TYR A 43 5.18 6.59 -0.19
CA TYR A 43 6.45 6.92 0.46
C TYR A 43 6.96 8.29 -0.01
N LYS A 44 7.66 8.99 0.88
CA LYS A 44 8.52 10.12 0.49
C LYS A 44 9.94 9.60 0.26
N GLY A 45 10.30 9.43 -1.00
CA GLY A 45 11.61 8.89 -1.39
C GLY A 45 12.65 9.95 -1.73
N ARG A 46 13.93 9.59 -1.69
CA ARG A 46 15.05 10.37 -2.24
C ARG A 46 15.65 9.65 -3.45
N VAL A 47 15.78 10.35 -4.56
CA VAL A 47 16.47 9.80 -5.74
C VAL A 47 17.95 9.61 -5.42
N MET A 48 18.43 8.36 -5.53
CA MET A 48 19.82 8.01 -5.23
C MET A 48 20.66 7.95 -6.50
N ARG A 49 20.08 7.44 -7.61
CA ARG A 49 20.78 7.30 -8.89
C ARG A 49 19.79 7.33 -10.05
N VAL A 50 20.13 8.06 -11.11
CA VAL A 50 19.40 8.07 -12.40
C VAL A 50 20.15 7.21 -13.42
N LEU A 51 19.41 6.45 -14.22
CA LEU A 51 19.92 5.52 -15.25
C LEU A 51 19.32 5.86 -16.61
N PRO A 52 19.93 6.80 -17.36
CA PRO A 52 19.39 7.25 -18.65
C PRO A 52 19.22 6.11 -19.66
N GLY A 53 20.17 5.17 -19.72
CA GLY A 53 20.12 4.03 -20.66
C GLY A 53 19.01 3.01 -20.37
N MET A 54 18.42 3.04 -19.17
CA MET A 54 17.27 2.21 -18.80
C MET A 54 15.99 3.05 -18.64
N GLN A 55 16.09 4.37 -18.86
CA GLN A 55 15.02 5.34 -18.63
C GLN A 55 14.37 5.15 -17.25
N SER A 56 15.19 5.14 -16.20
CA SER A 56 14.72 4.86 -14.85
C SER A 56 15.57 5.51 -13.77
N ALA A 57 15.12 5.42 -12.52
CA ALA A 57 15.85 5.85 -11.33
C ALA A 57 15.71 4.83 -10.18
N PHE A 58 16.72 4.81 -9.31
CA PHE A 58 16.65 4.16 -8.00
C PHE A 58 16.32 5.21 -6.93
N VAL A 59 15.31 4.92 -6.11
CA VAL A 59 14.75 5.82 -5.11
C VAL A 59 14.80 5.15 -3.74
N ASN A 60 15.50 5.76 -2.80
CA ASN A 60 15.49 5.29 -1.41
C ASN A 60 14.16 5.66 -0.76
N VAL A 61 13.40 4.66 -0.32
CA VAL A 61 12.09 4.81 0.35
C VAL A 61 12.09 4.30 1.80
N GLY A 62 13.27 4.02 2.36
CA GLY A 62 13.43 3.51 3.74
C GLY A 62 13.26 1.99 3.89
N LEU A 63 13.19 1.25 2.79
CA LEU A 63 13.22 -0.23 2.78
C LEU A 63 14.66 -0.76 2.72
N GLU A 64 14.83 -2.07 2.85
CA GLU A 64 16.15 -2.75 2.78
C GLU A 64 16.89 -2.45 1.47
N ARG A 65 16.14 -2.21 0.37
CA ARG A 65 16.68 -1.89 -0.95
C ARG A 65 15.99 -0.68 -1.53
N ASP A 66 16.72 0.08 -2.34
CA ASP A 66 16.14 1.18 -3.10
C ASP A 66 15.06 0.66 -4.06
N ALA A 67 13.95 1.39 -4.12
CA ALA A 67 12.87 1.14 -5.06
C ALA A 67 13.29 1.54 -6.48
N PHE A 68 12.65 0.92 -7.46
CA PHE A 68 12.85 1.21 -8.87
C PHE A 68 11.70 2.07 -9.39
N LEU A 69 12.01 3.16 -10.09
CA LEU A 69 11.04 4.05 -10.73
C LEU A 69 11.33 4.12 -12.23
N TYR A 70 10.39 3.66 -13.06
CA TYR A 70 10.50 3.72 -14.52
C TYR A 70 9.95 5.06 -15.05
N VAL A 71 10.45 5.53 -16.20
CA VAL A 71 10.12 6.87 -16.74
C VAL A 71 8.61 7.07 -16.98
N SER A 72 7.86 6.04 -17.40
CA SER A 72 6.42 6.17 -17.65
C SER A 72 5.58 6.21 -16.38
N ASP A 73 6.17 5.85 -15.23
CA ASP A 73 5.49 5.88 -13.93
C ASP A 73 5.71 7.23 -13.22
N PHE A 74 6.52 8.11 -13.82
CA PHE A 74 6.70 9.48 -13.38
C PHE A 74 5.62 10.35 -14.02
N PHE A 75 4.92 11.13 -13.18
CA PHE A 75 3.99 12.15 -13.63
C PHE A 75 4.77 13.44 -13.86
N ASP A 76 4.73 13.96 -15.09
CA ASP A 76 5.27 15.27 -15.43
C ASP A 76 4.12 16.29 -15.49
N GLU A 77 4.15 17.28 -14.59
CA GLU A 77 3.13 18.34 -14.54
C GLU A 77 3.19 19.26 -15.77
N GLU A 78 4.28 19.25 -16.55
CA GLU A 78 4.48 20.13 -17.71
C GLU A 78 4.00 19.52 -19.05
N GLU A 79 3.51 18.27 -19.08
CA GLU A 79 3.02 17.60 -20.29
C GLU A 79 1.49 17.75 -20.57
N GLU A 80 0.78 18.64 -19.85
CA GLU A 80 -0.60 19.08 -20.18
C GLU A 80 -0.68 20.48 -20.85
#